data_AF-A0A847KMU8-F1
#
_entry.id   AF-A0A847KMU8-F1
#
_cell.length_a   1.000
_cell.length_b   1.000
_cell.length_c   1.000
_cell.angle_alpha   90.00
_cell.angle_beta   90.00
_cell.angle_gamma   90.00
#
_symmetry.space_group_name_H-M   'P 1'
#
loop_
_entity.id
_entity.type
_entity.pdbx_description
1 polymer ?
#
loop_
_entity_poly.entity_id
_entity_poly.type
_entity_poly.pdbx_seq_one_letter_code
_entity_poly.pdbx_strand_id
1 'polypeptide(L)'
;MTLRILNLTPHHLVVFDEHDEPHVDRAPDGPPARVEEVRSGVVATSTELGELPFVDVAYAEDVTGLPAPQPDVRYVVSRVTAAALIGRRDDLLFPVDEVRDERGTPIGCRALGRFVPLAGLRPGSGAAPQPEDT
;
A
#
# COMPACT_ATOMS: atom_id res chain seq x y z
N MET A 1 -12.95 -12.33 19.82
CA MET A 1 -13.23 -12.45 18.37
C MET A 1 -11.94 -12.13 17.63
N THR A 2 -11.68 -12.84 16.53
CA THR A 2 -10.41 -12.72 15.78
C THR A 2 -10.68 -12.10 14.42
N LEU A 3 -9.86 -11.12 14.06
CA LEU A 3 -9.98 -10.40 12.80
C LEU A 3 -9.37 -11.23 11.66
N ARG A 4 -10.09 -11.39 10.55
CA ARG A 4 -9.68 -12.14 9.37
C ARG A 4 -9.06 -11.21 8.33
N ILE A 5 -7.90 -11.59 7.82
CA ILE A 5 -7.21 -10.89 6.73
C ILE A 5 -7.48 -11.60 5.41
N LEU A 6 -7.72 -10.85 4.34
CA LEU A 6 -7.80 -11.34 2.95
C LEU A 6 -6.82 -10.56 2.08
N ASN A 7 -5.89 -11.27 1.44
CA ASN A 7 -4.93 -10.72 0.51
C ASN A 7 -5.56 -10.58 -0.89
N LEU A 8 -5.86 -9.35 -1.29
CA LEU A 8 -6.35 -9.00 -2.64
C LEU A 8 -5.27 -8.28 -3.45
N THR A 9 -3.99 -8.54 -3.15
CA THR A 9 -2.86 -8.13 -3.97
C THR A 9 -2.46 -9.26 -4.93
N PRO A 10 -1.77 -8.99 -6.05
CA PRO A 10 -1.34 -10.03 -6.98
C PRO A 10 -0.15 -10.86 -6.48
N HIS A 11 0.46 -10.49 -5.35
CA HIS A 11 1.67 -11.12 -4.82
C HIS A 11 1.40 -11.76 -3.45
N HIS A 12 2.30 -12.65 -3.02
CA HIS A 12 2.28 -13.13 -1.64
C HIS A 12 2.44 -11.96 -0.68
N LEU A 13 1.61 -11.94 0.36
CA LEU A 13 1.79 -11.05 1.48
C LEU A 13 2.73 -11.73 2.47
N VAL A 14 3.99 -11.31 2.46
CA VAL A 14 4.99 -11.72 3.45
C VAL A 14 5.21 -10.59 4.44
N VAL A 15 4.95 -10.84 5.73
CA VAL A 15 5.25 -9.89 6.81
C VAL A 15 6.39 -10.45 7.65
N PHE A 16 7.50 -9.71 7.68
CA PHE A 16 8.67 -10.05 8.49
C PHE A 16 8.54 -9.46 9.88
N ASP A 17 9.02 -10.19 10.89
CA ASP A 17 9.13 -9.69 12.24
C ASP A 17 10.40 -8.84 12.46
N GLU A 18 10.71 -8.54 13.72
CA GLU A 18 11.88 -7.76 14.14
C GLU A 18 13.21 -8.52 13.99
N HIS A 19 13.17 -9.84 13.76
CA HIS A 19 14.34 -10.71 13.58
C HIS A 19 14.58 -11.10 12.12
N ASP A 20 13.92 -10.44 11.17
CA ASP A 20 13.97 -10.75 9.74
C ASP A 20 13.40 -12.14 9.38
N GLU A 21 12.54 -12.70 10.23
CA GLU A 21 11.88 -13.97 9.95
C GLU A 21 10.45 -13.75 9.42
N PRO A 22 10.00 -14.51 8.40
CA PRO A 22 8.64 -14.38 7.88
C PRO A 22 7.62 -14.87 8.92
N HIS A 23 6.90 -13.92 9.54
CA HIS A 23 5.84 -14.19 10.51
C HIS A 23 4.48 -14.45 9.85
N VAL A 24 4.25 -13.85 8.68
CA VAL A 24 3.08 -14.08 7.84
C VAL A 24 3.55 -14.43 6.44
N ASP A 25 3.00 -15.48 5.85
CA ASP A 25 3.07 -15.75 4.42
C ASP A 25 1.66 -16.12 3.93
N ARG A 26 1.09 -15.29 3.07
CA ARG A 26 -0.28 -15.45 2.59
C ARG A 26 -0.37 -15.23 1.08
N ALA A 27 -0.68 -16.31 0.36
CA ALA A 27 -1.02 -16.25 -1.05
C ALA A 27 -2.24 -15.34 -1.32
N PRO A 28 -2.41 -14.83 -2.55
CA PRO A 28 -3.63 -14.12 -2.95
C PRO A 28 -4.89 -14.97 -2.68
N ASP A 29 -5.90 -14.37 -2.04
CA ASP A 29 -7.17 -15.02 -1.72
C ASP A 29 -8.20 -14.94 -2.86
N GLY A 30 -7.88 -14.24 -3.95
CA GLY A 30 -8.77 -14.05 -5.08
C GLY A 30 -8.20 -13.08 -6.12
N PRO A 31 -9.01 -12.68 -7.11
CA PRO A 31 -8.61 -11.67 -8.07
C PRO A 31 -8.20 -10.37 -7.36
N PRO A 32 -7.14 -9.69 -7.83
CA PRO A 32 -6.65 -8.51 -7.15
C PRO A 32 -7.66 -7.37 -7.24
N ALA A 33 -7.88 -6.70 -6.11
CA ALA A 33 -8.61 -5.44 -6.09
C ALA A 33 -7.73 -4.36 -6.72
N ARG A 34 -8.28 -3.63 -7.70
CA ARG A 34 -7.51 -2.62 -8.43
C ARG A 34 -8.34 -1.36 -8.70
N VAL A 35 -7.69 -0.23 -8.51
CA VAL A 35 -8.11 1.04 -9.09
C VAL A 35 -7.53 1.17 -10.48
N GLU A 36 -8.33 1.63 -11.44
CA GLU A 36 -7.84 1.88 -12.80
C GLU A 36 -6.99 3.15 -12.83
N GLU A 37 -5.83 3.07 -13.47
CA GLU A 37 -4.98 4.22 -13.77
C GLU A 37 -5.27 4.69 -15.19
N VAL A 38 -5.69 5.94 -15.30
CA VAL A 38 -5.98 6.61 -16.56
C VAL A 38 -4.85 7.58 -16.87
N ARG A 39 -4.32 7.52 -18.09
CA ARG A 39 -3.21 8.35 -18.54
C ARG A 39 -3.61 9.19 -19.75
N SER A 40 -3.12 10.43 -19.82
CA SER A 40 -3.15 11.20 -21.07
C SER A 40 -2.09 10.68 -22.05
N GLY A 41 -2.13 11.18 -23.29
CA GLY A 41 -1.01 11.02 -24.23
C GLY A 41 0.19 11.86 -23.80
N VAL A 42 1.36 11.66 -24.44
CA VAL A 42 2.54 12.48 -24.15
C VAL A 42 2.30 13.92 -24.62
N VAL A 43 2.49 14.88 -23.70
CA VAL A 43 2.38 16.32 -23.96
C VAL A 43 3.77 16.96 -23.85
N ALA A 44 4.29 17.45 -24.97
CA ALA A 44 5.51 18.25 -24.97
C ALA A 44 5.25 19.60 -24.28
N THR A 45 5.97 19.86 -23.20
CA THR A 45 5.79 21.04 -22.35
C THR A 45 7.09 21.83 -22.29
N SER A 46 7.03 23.13 -22.59
CA SER A 46 8.17 24.03 -22.45
C SER A 46 8.39 24.38 -20.98
N THR A 47 9.59 24.12 -20.47
CA THR A 47 10.03 24.43 -19.11
C THR A 47 11.34 25.21 -19.13
N GLU A 48 11.82 25.64 -17.97
CA GLU A 48 13.14 26.22 -17.77
C GLU A 48 14.30 25.28 -18.13
N LEU A 49 14.03 23.98 -18.27
CA LEU A 49 14.98 22.93 -18.65
C LEU A 49 14.90 22.55 -20.14
N GLY A 50 14.04 23.23 -20.91
CA GLY A 50 13.78 22.91 -22.32
C GLY A 50 12.41 22.25 -22.52
N GLU A 51 12.21 21.60 -23.67
CA GLU A 51 10.97 20.89 -23.98
C GLU A 51 10.99 19.48 -23.36
N LEU A 52 10.05 19.20 -22.47
CA LEU A 52 9.98 17.94 -21.72
C LEU A 52 8.66 17.18 -21.97
N PRO A 53 8.68 15.84 -22.04
CA PRO A 53 7.48 15.03 -22.23
C PRO A 53 6.74 14.82 -20.91
N PHE A 54 5.50 15.29 -20.83
CA PHE A 54 4.63 15.13 -19.67
C PHE A 54 3.53 14.09 -19.98
N VAL A 55 3.07 13.40 -18.94
CA VAL A 55 1.89 12.53 -18.99
C VAL A 55 1.07 12.81 -17.74
N ASP A 56 -0.19 13.15 -17.93
CA ASP A 56 -1.13 13.30 -16.81
C ASP A 56 -1.59 11.92 -16.39
N VAL A 57 -1.61 11.68 -15.07
CA VAL A 57 -2.04 10.41 -14.48
C VAL A 57 -3.15 10.69 -13.48
N ALA A 58 -4.26 9.98 -13.63
CA ALA A 58 -5.38 9.99 -12.70
C ALA A 58 -5.76 8.56 -12.32
N TYR A 59 -6.38 8.39 -11.16
CA TYR A 59 -6.97 7.13 -10.73
C TYR A 59 -8.49 7.24 -10.79
N ALA A 60 -9.14 6.20 -11.31
CA ALA A 60 -10.60 6.14 -11.32
C ALA A 60 -11.17 6.18 -9.89
N GLU A 61 -12.40 6.67 -9.76
CA GLU A 61 -13.06 6.72 -8.46
C GLU A 61 -13.46 5.32 -7.96
N ASP A 62 -13.74 4.39 -8.86
CA ASP A 62 -14.20 3.05 -8.53
C ASP A 62 -13.07 2.02 -8.50
N VAL A 63 -13.20 1.07 -7.58
CA VAL A 63 -12.28 -0.07 -7.43
C VAL A 63 -13.00 -1.34 -7.86
N THR A 64 -12.39 -2.06 -8.80
CA THR A 64 -12.89 -3.38 -9.24
C THR A 64 -12.26 -4.49 -8.41
N GLY A 65 -12.98 -5.61 -8.25
CA GLY A 65 -12.49 -6.78 -7.51
C GLY A 65 -12.44 -6.61 -5.99
N LEU A 66 -13.01 -5.53 -5.45
CA LEU A 66 -13.08 -5.29 -4.01
C LEU A 66 -14.45 -5.70 -3.45
N PRO A 67 -14.54 -6.70 -2.56
CA PRO A 67 -15.80 -7.07 -1.92
C PRO A 67 -16.37 -5.96 -1.05
N ALA A 68 -17.68 -6.03 -0.79
CA ALA A 68 -18.34 -5.17 0.20
C ALA A 68 -17.73 -5.39 1.61
N PRO A 69 -17.69 -4.36 2.47
CA PRO A 69 -17.19 -4.48 3.84
C PRO A 69 -17.91 -5.61 4.59
N GLN A 70 -17.14 -6.38 5.36
CA GLN A 70 -17.67 -7.45 6.21
C GLN A 70 -17.20 -7.26 7.65
N PRO A 71 -18.04 -7.58 8.65
CA PRO A 71 -17.62 -7.60 10.05
C PRO A 71 -16.39 -8.48 10.23
N ASP A 72 -15.44 -8.01 11.03
CA ASP A 72 -14.19 -8.72 11.36
C ASP A 72 -13.32 -9.12 10.17
N VAL A 73 -13.51 -8.54 8.98
CA VAL A 73 -12.65 -8.76 7.81
C VAL A 73 -11.86 -7.49 7.49
N ARG A 74 -10.60 -7.67 7.09
CA ARG A 74 -9.77 -6.63 6.48
C ARG A 74 -9.19 -7.13 5.17
N TYR A 75 -9.13 -6.24 4.18
CA TYR A 75 -8.63 -6.55 2.85
C TYR A 75 -7.27 -5.88 2.65
N VAL A 76 -6.26 -6.67 2.29
CA VAL A 76 -4.94 -6.14 1.89
C VAL A 76 -4.98 -5.83 0.40
N VAL A 77 -4.72 -4.59 0.05
CA VAL A 77 -4.73 -4.05 -1.32
C VAL A 77 -3.46 -3.23 -1.56
N SER A 78 -3.25 -2.75 -2.79
CA SER A 78 -2.16 -1.80 -3.03
C SER A 78 -2.43 -0.46 -2.31
N ARG A 79 -1.36 0.24 -1.91
CA ARG A 79 -1.50 1.56 -1.26
C ARG A 79 -2.32 2.55 -2.09
N VAL A 80 -2.15 2.54 -3.41
CA VAL A 80 -2.91 3.38 -4.35
C VAL A 80 -4.40 3.04 -4.33
N THR A 81 -4.75 1.75 -4.31
CA THR A 81 -6.16 1.30 -4.21
C THR A 81 -6.77 1.72 -2.88
N ALA A 82 -6.03 1.58 -1.77
CA ALA A 82 -6.48 2.05 -0.46
C ALA A 82 -6.63 3.59 -0.43
N ALA A 83 -5.73 4.33 -1.08
CA ALA A 83 -5.73 5.78 -1.12
C ALA A 83 -6.94 6.33 -1.90
N ALA A 84 -7.30 5.68 -3.00
CA ALA A 84 -8.49 6.02 -3.77
C ALA A 84 -9.78 5.95 -2.93
N LEU A 85 -9.82 5.11 -1.89
CA LEU A 85 -11.00 4.87 -1.05
C LEU A 85 -10.95 5.56 0.33
N ILE A 86 -10.03 6.50 0.54
CA ILE A 86 -9.96 7.30 1.78
C ILE A 86 -11.32 7.98 2.02
N GLY A 87 -11.83 7.87 3.25
CA GLY A 87 -13.13 8.41 3.66
C GLY A 87 -14.33 7.58 3.22
N ARG A 88 -14.14 6.55 2.36
CA ARG A 88 -15.19 5.62 1.91
C ARG A 88 -15.05 4.22 2.51
N ARG A 89 -13.84 3.80 2.85
CA ARG A 89 -13.52 2.49 3.44
C ARG A 89 -12.53 2.63 4.60
N ASP A 90 -12.74 1.86 5.66
CA ASP A 90 -11.89 1.81 6.86
C ASP A 90 -11.33 0.40 7.15
N ASP A 91 -11.67 -0.56 6.28
CA ASP A 91 -11.33 -1.98 6.36
C ASP A 91 -10.17 -2.38 5.45
N LEU A 92 -9.50 -1.41 4.82
CA LEU A 92 -8.39 -1.62 3.88
C LEU A 92 -7.04 -1.50 4.58
N LEU A 93 -6.17 -2.45 4.27
CA LEU A 93 -4.77 -2.49 4.69
C LEU A 93 -3.87 -2.49 3.46
N PHE A 94 -2.63 -2.08 3.62
CA PHE A 94 -1.61 -2.16 2.57
C PHE A 94 -0.22 -2.39 3.15
N PRO A 95 0.69 -3.08 2.45
CA PRO A 95 2.08 -3.24 2.90
C PRO A 95 2.78 -1.88 3.15
N VAL A 96 3.51 -1.78 4.26
CA VAL A 96 4.40 -0.65 4.60
C VAL A 96 5.76 -1.18 5.06
N ASP A 97 6.78 -0.34 4.91
CA ASP A 97 8.17 -0.68 5.24
C ASP A 97 8.61 -1.94 4.48
N GLU A 98 8.74 -1.77 3.17
CA GLU A 98 9.10 -2.83 2.23
C GLU A 98 10.45 -3.46 2.57
N VAL A 99 10.49 -4.80 2.57
CA VAL A 99 11.70 -5.58 2.76
C VAL A 99 12.19 -6.02 1.40
N ARG A 100 13.48 -5.82 1.13
CA ARG A 100 14.12 -6.15 -0.15
C ARG A 100 15.29 -7.10 0.08
N ASP A 101 15.54 -7.96 -0.89
CA ASP A 101 16.74 -8.81 -0.91
C ASP A 101 18.00 -8.02 -1.27
N GLU A 102 19.16 -8.69 -1.27
CA GLU A 102 20.46 -8.13 -1.63
C GLU A 102 20.51 -7.55 -3.06
N ARG A 103 19.59 -7.95 -3.93
CA ARG A 103 19.47 -7.46 -5.31
C ARG A 103 18.47 -6.30 -5.43
N GLY A 104 17.88 -5.88 -4.32
CA GLY A 104 16.85 -4.85 -4.28
C GLY A 104 15.46 -5.34 -4.65
N THR A 105 15.24 -6.66 -4.81
CA THR A 105 13.94 -7.24 -5.13
C THR A 105 13.01 -7.18 -3.92
N PRO A 106 11.77 -6.71 -4.05
CA PRO A 106 10.78 -6.78 -2.98
C PRO A 106 10.51 -8.23 -2.57
N ILE A 107 10.70 -8.56 -1.28
CA ILE A 107 10.42 -9.89 -0.72
C ILE A 107 9.31 -9.88 0.35
N GLY A 108 8.87 -8.70 0.79
CA GLY A 108 7.77 -8.57 1.75
C GLY A 108 7.69 -7.17 2.37
N CYS A 109 7.15 -7.09 3.58
CA CYS A 109 6.99 -5.85 4.34
C CYS A 109 7.16 -6.06 5.85
N ARG A 110 7.42 -5.00 6.63
CA ARG A 110 7.47 -5.08 8.11
C ARG A 110 6.11 -4.91 8.76
N ALA A 111 5.21 -4.18 8.11
CA ALA A 111 3.90 -3.91 8.69
C ALA A 111 2.82 -3.72 7.65
N LEU A 112 1.57 -3.71 8.12
CA LEU A 112 0.39 -3.34 7.36
C LEU A 112 -0.09 -1.95 7.79
N GLY A 113 -0.06 -1.01 6.86
CA GLY A 113 -0.59 0.33 7.04
C GLY A 113 -2.09 0.39 6.76
N ARG A 114 -2.72 1.44 7.29
CA ARG A 114 -4.07 1.86 6.95
C ARG A 114 -4.14 3.37 6.94
N PHE A 115 -5.00 3.94 6.09
CA PHE A 115 -5.24 5.37 6.13
C PHE A 115 -6.20 5.72 7.27
N VAL A 116 -5.84 6.73 8.04
CA VAL A 116 -6.70 7.35 9.06
C VAL A 116 -6.69 8.87 8.85
N PRO A 117 -7.74 9.60 9.24
CA PRO A 117 -7.68 11.05 9.27
C PRO A 117 -6.50 11.52 10.14
N LEU A 118 -5.85 12.62 9.76
CA LEU A 118 -4.72 13.17 10.52
C LEU A 118 -5.09 13.44 11.99
N ALA A 119 -6.30 13.95 12.23
CA ALA A 119 -6.82 14.16 13.59
C ALA A 119 -6.96 12.87 14.42
N GLY A 120 -7.03 11.71 13.77
CA GLY A 120 -7.08 10.39 14.41
C GLY A 120 -5.73 9.68 14.49
N LEU A 121 -4.65 10.27 13.94
CA LEU A 121 -3.32 9.68 13.99
C LEU A 121 -2.75 9.83 15.40
N ARG A 122 -2.42 8.71 16.04
CA ARG A 122 -1.64 8.70 17.28
C ARG A 122 -0.17 8.50 16.92
N PRO A 123 0.76 9.32 17.43
CA PRO A 123 2.17 9.06 17.26
C PRO A 123 2.49 7.66 17.80
N GLY A 124 3.22 6.86 17.03
CA GLY A 124 3.71 5.57 17.52
C GLY A 124 4.65 5.80 18.70
N SER A 125 4.67 4.89 19.68
CA SER A 125 5.66 4.92 20.78
C SER A 125 7.03 4.38 20.34
N GLY A 126 7.32 4.37 19.03
CA GLY A 126 8.60 3.89 18.52
C GLY A 126 9.71 4.82 18.99
N ALA A 127 10.69 4.26 19.69
CA ALA A 127 11.90 4.99 20.06
C ALA A 127 12.45 5.70 18.83
N ALA A 128 12.74 7.00 18.96
CA ALA A 128 13.50 7.71 17.95
C ALA A 128 14.78 6.90 17.65
N PRO A 129 15.22 6.82 16.38
CA PRO A 129 16.54 6.29 16.09
C PRO A 129 17.54 7.07 16.97
N GLN A 130 18.24 6.34 17.84
CA GLN A 130 19.35 6.91 18.59
C GLN A 130 20.33 7.45 17.54
N PRO A 131 20.81 8.71 17.66
CA PRO A 131 21.80 9.22 16.75
C PRO A 131 23.00 8.26 16.77
N GLU A 132 23.40 7.81 15.59
CA GLU A 132 24.57 6.97 15.40
C GLU A 132 25.77 7.71 15.99
N ASP A 133 26.37 7.14 17.04
CA ASP A 133 27.56 7.70 17.70
C ASP A 133 28.69 7.79 16.65
N THR A 134 29.12 9.02 16.37
CA THR A 134 30.25 9.34 15.49
C THR A 134 31.55 9.28 16.28
#